data_AF-A0A6A5UQR7-F1
#
_entry.id   AF-A0A6A5UQR7-F1
#
_cell.length_a   1.000
_cell.length_b   1.000
_cell.length_c   1.000
_cell.angle_alpha   90.00
_cell.angle_beta   90.00
_cell.angle_gamma   90.00
#
_symmetry.space_group_name_H-M   'P 1'
#
loop_
_entity.id
_entity.type
_entity.pdbx_description
1 polymer ?
#
loop_
_entity_poly.entity_id
_entity_poly.type
_entity_poly.pdbx_seq_one_letter_code
_entity_poly.pdbx_strand_id
1 'polypeptide(L)'
;IDRRHRDWRWQLQSCTRFCDVHFARSIKRAVPSSEHVEDSVWGRMRALLRCKTSEEYYSLLNLLIENEPEVKARNWARHKKNLVIAAGLVFCCSNIKDRDVWNTLASNSNVAEQAGQKGYRTGKHVPLLGAIFK
;
A
#
# COMPACT_ATOMS: atom_id res chain seq x y z
N ILE A 1 -22.09 6.14 9.62
CA ILE A 1 -21.31 7.36 9.95
C ILE A 1 -20.59 7.11 11.28
N ASP A 2 -19.29 7.40 11.39
CA ASP A 2 -18.52 7.23 12.63
C ASP A 2 -19.07 8.15 13.73
N ARG A 3 -19.43 7.56 14.88
CA ARG A 3 -20.03 8.28 16.03
C ARG A 3 -19.10 9.36 16.61
N ARG A 4 -17.80 9.29 16.32
CA ARG A 4 -16.80 10.28 16.75
C ARG A 4 -16.44 11.29 15.66
N HIS A 5 -17.11 11.26 14.51
CA HIS A 5 -16.88 12.17 13.37
C HIS A 5 -15.40 12.28 12.96
N ARG A 6 -14.64 11.17 13.08
CA ARG A 6 -13.22 11.17 12.71
C ARG A 6 -13.06 11.31 11.20
N ASP A 7 -11.99 11.99 10.79
CA ASP A 7 -11.62 12.20 9.38
C ASP A 7 -11.60 10.87 8.62
N TRP A 8 -12.02 10.90 7.35
CA TRP A 8 -12.08 9.71 6.51
C TRP A 8 -10.70 9.02 6.40
N ARG A 9 -9.59 9.74 6.51
CA ARG A 9 -8.24 9.13 6.52
C ARG A 9 -8.03 8.25 7.72
N TRP A 10 -8.60 8.59 8.87
CA TRP A 10 -8.54 7.74 10.06
C TRP A 10 -9.26 6.42 9.82
N GLN A 11 -10.42 6.47 9.16
CA GLN A 11 -11.19 5.27 8.81
C GLN A 11 -10.39 4.39 7.85
N LEU A 12 -9.80 4.96 6.79
CA LEU A 12 -8.98 4.19 5.84
C LEU A 12 -7.77 3.54 6.50
N GLN A 13 -7.08 4.24 7.39
CA GLN A 13 -5.96 3.68 8.18
C GLN A 13 -6.40 2.54 9.12
N SER A 14 -7.70 2.40 9.40
CA SER A 14 -8.27 1.42 10.32
C SER A 14 -8.97 0.26 9.61
N CYS A 15 -9.03 0.23 8.28
CA CYS A 15 -9.75 -0.82 7.53
C CYS A 15 -9.09 -1.26 6.21
N THR A 16 -8.00 -0.61 5.78
CA THR A 16 -7.38 -0.89 4.48
C THR A 16 -6.11 -1.71 4.65
N ARG A 17 -5.92 -2.74 3.82
CA ARG A 17 -4.62 -3.37 3.58
C ARG A 17 -4.38 -3.48 2.08
N PHE A 18 -3.22 -3.02 1.61
CA PHE A 18 -2.82 -3.10 0.21
C PHE A 18 -2.15 -4.43 -0.11
N CYS A 19 -2.32 -4.87 -1.35
CA CYS A 19 -1.78 -6.13 -1.85
C CYS A 19 -0.28 -6.03 -2.14
N ASP A 20 0.48 -7.00 -1.64
CA ASP A 20 1.91 -7.17 -1.86
C ASP A 20 2.29 -7.22 -3.34
N VAL A 21 1.46 -7.84 -4.18
CA VAL A 21 1.69 -7.98 -5.62
C VAL A 21 1.58 -6.61 -6.30
N HIS A 22 0.57 -5.82 -5.96
CA HIS A 22 0.41 -4.46 -6.47
C HIS A 22 1.52 -3.54 -5.98
N PHE A 23 1.98 -3.71 -4.75
CA PHE A 23 3.15 -3.02 -4.24
C PHE A 23 4.41 -3.37 -5.04
N ALA A 24 4.69 -4.66 -5.28
CA ALA A 24 5.83 -5.10 -6.09
C ALA A 24 5.77 -4.55 -7.54
N ARG A 25 4.58 -4.55 -8.16
CA ARG A 25 4.38 -3.92 -9.48
C ARG A 25 4.67 -2.43 -9.45
N SER A 26 4.32 -1.73 -8.36
CA SER A 26 4.62 -0.30 -8.21
C SER A 26 6.12 -0.02 -8.12
N ILE A 27 6.89 -0.91 -7.47
CA ILE A 27 8.36 -0.84 -7.45
C ILE A 27 8.89 -1.04 -8.88
N LYS A 28 8.44 -2.08 -9.59
CA LYS A 28 8.88 -2.35 -10.98
C LYS A 28 8.61 -1.18 -11.93
N ARG A 29 7.55 -0.41 -11.72
CA ARG A 29 7.27 0.82 -12.50
C ARG A 29 8.23 1.96 -12.17
N ALA A 30 8.65 2.08 -10.90
CA ALA A 30 9.58 3.11 -10.46
C ALA A 30 11.01 2.81 -10.91
N VAL A 31 11.43 1.54 -10.81
CA VAL A 31 12.78 1.06 -11.11
C VAL A 31 12.74 -0.18 -12.03
N PRO A 32 12.37 -0.01 -13.32
CA PRO A 32 12.16 -1.14 -14.24
C PRO A 32 13.43 -1.95 -14.49
N SER A 33 14.59 -1.30 -14.48
CA SER A 33 15.90 -1.90 -14.77
C SER A 33 16.61 -2.45 -13.54
N SER A 34 16.06 -2.27 -12.33
CA SER A 34 16.69 -2.78 -11.12
C SER A 34 16.54 -4.30 -11.03
N GLU A 35 17.63 -4.98 -10.68
CA GLU A 35 17.64 -6.40 -10.36
C GLU A 35 16.77 -6.70 -9.14
N HIS A 36 16.22 -7.91 -9.03
CA HIS A 36 15.35 -8.28 -7.91
C HIS A 36 16.15 -9.03 -6.83
N VAL A 37 17.18 -8.38 -6.29
CA VAL A 37 18.05 -8.89 -5.21
C VAL A 37 17.98 -7.99 -3.99
N GLU A 38 18.32 -8.47 -2.79
CA GLU A 38 18.10 -7.71 -1.55
C GLU A 38 18.88 -6.38 -1.50
N ASP A 39 20.12 -6.36 -2.01
CA ASP A 39 20.98 -5.17 -2.03
C ASP A 39 20.71 -4.22 -3.21
N SER A 40 19.73 -4.53 -4.06
CA SER A 40 19.32 -3.64 -5.15
C SER A 40 18.37 -2.53 -4.67
N VAL A 41 18.14 -1.53 -5.52
CA VAL A 41 17.08 -0.53 -5.30
C VAL A 41 15.72 -1.23 -5.09
N TRP A 42 15.42 -2.25 -5.90
CA TRP A 42 14.20 -3.04 -5.74
C TRP A 42 14.12 -3.70 -4.37
N GLY A 43 15.22 -4.32 -3.91
CA GLY A 43 15.30 -5.01 -2.62
C GLY A 43 15.09 -4.07 -1.45
N ARG A 44 15.78 -2.93 -1.45
CA ARG A 44 15.61 -1.88 -0.44
C ARG A 44 14.18 -1.31 -0.41
N MET A 45 13.58 -1.07 -1.57
CA MET A 45 12.17 -0.65 -1.65
C MET A 45 11.21 -1.74 -1.16
N ARG A 46 11.51 -3.02 -1.42
CA ARG A 46 10.70 -4.17 -0.96
C ARG A 46 10.81 -4.38 0.54
N ALA A 47 11.94 -4.04 1.16
CA ALA A 47 12.20 -4.18 2.59
C ALA A 47 11.21 -3.40 3.47
N LEU A 48 10.56 -2.37 2.94
CA LEU A 48 9.50 -1.63 3.63
C LEU A 48 8.39 -2.53 4.19
N LEU A 49 8.03 -3.62 3.52
CA LEU A 49 6.99 -4.54 4.00
C LEU A 49 7.43 -5.38 5.23
N ARG A 50 8.73 -5.38 5.54
CA ARG A 50 9.32 -6.14 6.65
C ARG A 50 9.60 -5.28 7.88
N CYS A 51 9.37 -3.96 7.82
CA CYS A 51 9.56 -3.05 8.96
C CYS A 51 8.68 -3.47 10.15
N LYS A 52 9.27 -3.47 11.35
CA LYS A 52 8.62 -3.88 12.60
C LYS A 52 8.07 -2.68 13.36
N THR A 53 8.70 -1.52 13.21
CA THR A 53 8.28 -0.26 13.84
C THR A 53 7.94 0.80 12.80
N SER A 54 7.21 1.83 13.22
CA SER A 54 6.89 2.95 12.33
C SER A 54 8.14 3.78 12.01
N GLU A 55 9.03 3.88 12.98
CA GLU A 55 10.31 4.59 12.92
C GLU A 55 11.23 3.95 11.88
N GLU A 56 11.32 2.61 11.86
CA GLU A 56 12.05 1.86 10.83
C GLU A 56 11.50 2.15 9.43
N TYR A 57 10.17 2.14 9.28
CA TYR A 57 9.50 2.40 8.01
C TYR A 57 9.82 3.81 7.48
N TYR A 58 9.64 4.84 8.30
CA TYR A 58 9.88 6.22 7.88
C TYR A 58 11.37 6.53 7.69
N SER A 59 12.25 5.92 8.49
CA SER A 59 13.71 6.06 8.33
C SER A 59 14.16 5.45 7.00
N LEU A 60 13.69 4.25 6.67
CA LEU A 60 13.99 3.63 5.38
C LEU A 60 13.46 4.48 4.21
N LEU A 61 12.27 5.06 4.31
CA LEU A 61 11.77 5.98 3.28
C LEU A 61 12.64 7.23 3.12
N ASN A 62 13.14 7.80 4.21
CA ASN A 62 14.04 8.96 4.14
C ASN A 62 15.37 8.58 3.46
N LEU A 63 15.96 7.43 3.83
CA LEU A 63 17.16 6.91 3.18
C LEU A 63 16.95 6.71 1.68
N LEU A 64 15.81 6.16 1.27
CA LEU A 64 15.47 5.99 -0.15
C LEU A 64 15.31 7.34 -0.88
N ILE A 65 14.77 8.37 -0.22
CA ILE A 65 14.62 9.71 -0.79
C ILE A 65 15.97 10.41 -0.94
N GLU A 66 16.89 10.19 -0.02
CA GLU A 66 18.20 10.85 0.01
C GLU A 66 19.23 10.18 -0.91
N ASN A 67 19.22 8.84 -0.98
CA ASN A 67 20.34 8.08 -1.56
C ASN A 67 20.04 7.43 -2.91
N GLU A 68 18.78 7.21 -3.28
CA GLU A 68 18.50 6.50 -4.54
C GLU A 68 18.74 7.40 -5.76
N PRO A 69 19.46 6.92 -6.79
CA PRO A 69 19.80 7.72 -7.96
C PRO A 69 18.57 8.02 -8.82
N GLU A 70 17.62 7.10 -8.95
CA GLU A 70 16.43 7.30 -9.78
C GLU A 70 15.43 8.26 -9.14
N VAL A 71 15.14 9.37 -9.83
CA VAL A 71 14.08 10.33 -9.43
C VAL A 71 12.73 9.62 -9.20
N LYS A 72 12.42 8.61 -10.02
CA LYS A 72 11.20 7.81 -9.89
C LYS A 72 11.16 7.02 -8.58
N ALA A 73 12.28 6.45 -8.12
CA ALA A 73 12.38 5.78 -6.84
C ALA A 73 12.16 6.76 -5.68
N ARG A 74 12.81 7.94 -5.73
CA ARG A 74 12.62 9.01 -4.72
C ARG A 74 11.17 9.49 -4.65
N ASN A 75 10.53 9.73 -5.80
CA ASN A 75 9.12 10.15 -5.85
C ASN A 75 8.17 9.06 -5.36
N TRP A 76 8.46 7.79 -5.68
CA TRP A 76 7.73 6.67 -5.13
C TRP A 76 7.84 6.62 -3.60
N ALA A 77 9.04 6.82 -3.04
CA ALA A 77 9.24 6.83 -1.60
C ALA A 77 8.49 7.98 -0.92
N ARG A 78 8.51 9.20 -1.50
CA ARG A 78 7.68 10.33 -1.03
C ARG A 78 6.20 10.00 -1.01
N HIS A 79 5.69 9.34 -2.04
CA HIS A 79 4.30 8.90 -2.09
C HIS A 79 3.97 7.88 -0.99
N LYS A 80 4.91 6.98 -0.67
CA LYS A 80 4.72 5.98 0.41
C LYS A 80 4.72 6.57 1.82
N LYS A 81 5.22 7.79 2.03
CA LYS A 81 5.11 8.51 3.33
C LYS A 81 3.68 8.92 3.70
N ASN A 82 2.71 8.84 2.78
CA ASN A 82 1.32 9.16 3.10
C ASN A 82 0.77 8.20 4.19
N LEU A 83 0.19 8.73 5.25
CA LEU A 83 -0.28 7.95 6.41
C LEU A 83 -1.25 6.82 6.05
N VAL A 84 -2.17 7.05 5.11
CA VAL A 84 -3.11 6.02 4.65
C VAL A 84 -2.37 4.92 3.89
N ILE A 85 -1.36 5.29 3.11
CA ILE A 85 -0.55 4.35 2.34
C ILE A 85 0.35 3.53 3.27
N ALA A 86 1.04 4.18 4.20
CA ALA A 86 1.87 3.52 5.20
C ALA A 86 1.05 2.53 6.02
N ALA A 87 -0.09 2.98 6.57
CA ALA A 87 -1.02 2.13 7.31
C ALA A 87 -1.44 0.91 6.49
N GLY A 88 -1.84 1.11 5.24
CA GLY A 88 -2.26 0.04 4.34
C GLY A 88 -1.15 -0.95 3.95
N LEU A 89 0.13 -0.56 4.02
CA LEU A 89 1.25 -1.41 3.59
C LEU A 89 1.85 -2.22 4.73
N VAL A 90 1.97 -1.64 5.92
CA VAL A 90 2.72 -2.25 7.02
C VAL A 90 1.92 -2.14 8.31
N PHE A 91 1.81 -3.26 9.03
CA PHE A 91 1.02 -3.35 10.26
C PHE A 91 1.45 -2.32 11.31
N CYS A 92 2.75 -2.04 11.45
CA CYS A 92 3.27 -1.08 12.43
C CYS A 92 2.80 0.36 12.19
N CYS A 93 2.28 0.68 11.00
CA CYS A 93 1.71 1.98 10.68
C CYS A 93 0.17 1.97 10.70
N SER A 94 -0.45 0.82 10.92
CA SER A 94 -1.90 0.64 10.85
C SER A 94 -2.58 0.98 12.18
N ASN A 95 -3.83 1.46 12.12
CA ASN A 95 -4.67 1.61 13.30
C ASN A 95 -5.37 0.29 13.71
N ILE A 96 -5.23 -0.76 12.90
CA ILE A 96 -5.77 -2.09 13.22
C ILE A 96 -4.89 -2.71 14.31
N LYS A 97 -5.49 -2.93 15.48
CA LYS A 97 -4.78 -3.40 16.68
C LYS A 97 -4.43 -4.89 16.65
N ASP A 98 -5.20 -5.67 15.90
CA ASP A 98 -5.07 -7.11 15.84
C ASP A 98 -4.36 -7.52 14.54
N ARG A 99 -3.23 -8.22 14.68
CA ARG A 99 -2.40 -8.67 13.56
C ARG A 99 -3.07 -9.77 12.74
N ASP A 100 -3.87 -10.63 13.35
CA ASP A 100 -4.58 -11.68 12.63
C ASP A 100 -5.69 -11.07 11.79
N VAL A 101 -6.44 -10.11 12.36
CA VAL A 101 -7.39 -9.31 11.59
C VAL A 101 -6.70 -8.61 10.42
N TRP A 102 -5.54 -7.97 10.65
CA TRP A 102 -4.75 -7.36 9.59
C TRP A 102 -4.37 -8.35 8.47
N ASN A 103 -4.02 -9.59 8.83
CA ASN A 103 -3.68 -10.66 7.90
C ASN A 103 -4.86 -11.14 7.07
N THR A 104 -6.06 -11.22 7.65
CA THR A 104 -7.25 -11.61 6.89
C THR A 104 -7.64 -10.60 5.80
N LEU A 105 -7.37 -9.30 5.98
CA LEU A 105 -7.70 -8.27 4.98
C LEU A 105 -6.97 -8.45 3.65
N ALA A 106 -5.76 -9.01 3.65
CA ALA A 106 -5.04 -9.32 2.41
C ALA A 106 -5.75 -10.39 1.59
N SER A 107 -6.29 -11.43 2.24
CA SER A 107 -7.03 -12.50 1.58
C SER A 107 -8.27 -11.96 0.85
N ASN A 108 -8.99 -11.05 1.50
CA ASN A 108 -10.18 -10.41 0.93
C ASN A 108 -9.83 -9.47 -0.24
N SER A 109 -8.66 -8.81 -0.20
CA SER A 109 -8.16 -8.02 -1.34
C SER A 109 -7.95 -8.89 -2.57
N ASN A 110 -7.43 -10.12 -2.43
CA ASN A 110 -7.27 -11.04 -3.57
C ASN A 110 -8.61 -11.43 -4.18
N VAL A 111 -9.66 -11.62 -3.36
CA VAL A 111 -11.02 -11.89 -3.84
C VAL A 111 -11.61 -10.67 -4.57
N ALA A 112 -11.43 -9.47 -4.02
CA ALA A 112 -11.84 -8.23 -4.65
C ALA A 112 -11.10 -7.97 -5.98
N GLU A 113 -9.80 -8.29 -6.04
CA GLU A 113 -8.99 -8.21 -7.26
C GLU A 113 -9.41 -9.23 -8.31
N GLN A 114 -9.72 -10.48 -7.92
CA GLN A 114 -10.28 -11.48 -8.83
C GLN A 114 -11.68 -11.09 -9.32
N ALA A 115 -12.53 -10.52 -8.46
CA ALA A 115 -13.84 -10.01 -8.83
C ALA A 115 -13.71 -8.81 -9.79
N GLY A 116 -12.76 -7.91 -9.53
CA GLY A 116 -12.40 -6.82 -10.43
C GLY A 116 -11.93 -7.33 -11.79
N GLN A 117 -10.97 -8.25 -11.83
CA GLN A 117 -10.46 -8.89 -13.06
C GLN A 117 -11.55 -9.63 -13.85
N LYS A 118 -12.46 -10.32 -13.17
CA LYS A 118 -13.63 -10.97 -13.80
C LYS A 118 -14.62 -9.91 -14.34
N GLY A 119 -14.87 -8.84 -13.59
CA GLY A 119 -15.65 -7.70 -14.05
C GLY A 119 -15.04 -7.01 -15.28
N TYR A 120 -13.72 -6.85 -15.31
CA TYR A 120 -12.96 -6.35 -16.47
C TYR A 120 -13.14 -7.23 -17.72
N ARG A 121 -13.19 -8.57 -17.57
CA ARG A 121 -13.51 -9.49 -18.69
C ARG A 121 -14.95 -9.42 -19.17
N THR A 122 -15.87 -8.85 -18.38
CA THR A 122 -17.31 -8.83 -18.69
C THR A 122 -17.81 -7.43 -19.09
N GLY A 123 -16.90 -6.44 -19.22
CA GLY A 123 -17.20 -5.10 -19.76
C GLY A 123 -18.18 -4.23 -18.96
N LYS A 124 -18.61 -4.66 -17.77
CA LYS A 124 -19.56 -3.91 -16.93
C LYS A 124 -18.81 -3.16 -15.84
N HIS A 125 -18.58 -1.87 -16.10
CA HIS A 125 -18.20 -0.90 -15.07
C HIS A 125 -19.39 -0.68 -14.14
N VAL A 126 -19.22 -0.96 -12.85
CA VAL A 126 -20.09 -0.36 -11.82
C VAL A 126 -19.29 0.81 -11.24
N PRO A 127 -19.53 2.07 -11.66
CA PRO A 127 -18.89 3.19 -11.01
C PRO A 127 -19.35 3.22 -9.55
N LEU A 128 -18.38 3.21 -8.62
CA LEU A 128 -18.59 3.37 -7.17
C LEU A 128 -19.42 4.62 -6.81
N LEU A 129 -19.54 5.57 -7.73
CA LEU A 129 -20.37 6.77 -7.63
C LEU A 129 -21.89 6.53 -7.74
N GLY A 130 -22.35 5.41 -8.30
CA GLY A 130 -23.78 5.14 -8.44
C GLY A 130 -24.48 4.65 -7.15
N ALA A 131 -23.71 4.30 -6.11
CA ALA A 131 -24.23 3.73 -4.87
C ALA A 131 -24.33 4.74 -3.71
N ILE A 132 -23.92 5.99 -3.92
CA ILE A 132 -23.96 7.04 -2.88
C ILE A 132 -25.16 7.99 -3.09
N PHE A 133 -25.79 7.97 -4.26
CA PHE A 133 -26.96 8.82 -4.59
C PHE A 133 -28.20 8.00 -4.94
N LYS A 134 -28.64 7.12 -4.03
CA LYS A 134 -30.03 6.65 -4.00
C LYS A 134 -30.66 7.02 -2.67
#